data_AF-J2A2A8-F1
#
_entry.id   AF-J2A2A8-F1
#
_cell.length_a   1.000
_cell.length_b   1.000
_cell.length_c   1.000
_cell.angle_alpha   90.00
_cell.angle_beta   90.00
_cell.angle_gamma   90.00
#
_symmetry.space_group_name_H-M   'P 1'
#
loop_
_entity.id
_entity.type
_entity.pdbx_description
1 polymer ?
#
loop_
_entity_poly.entity_id
_entity_poly.type
_entity_poly.pdbx_seq_one_letter_code
_entity_poly.pdbx_strand_id
1 'polypeptide(L)'
;MTYEIRTPTPGTAGPATAPPARSARGGGRGALVAVSDLHVRYKENRDIVEGLQPQSADDWLLVAGDIGERVSDIRWALALLSSRFAKVVWVPGNHELWTTADDPVQLRGVARYEHLVGICRELGVLTPEDPYPVWEGDGGPVVIAPLFLLYDYSFRQPGVTSTHEALARAEKAGVVCTDEHFLHPDPYPTREAWCRARVAATEARLAAVPEDLPTVLVNHWPVVREPTEPLWYPDFALWCGTEATADWPVRFRAAAVVYGHLHIPRLLVCDGVPHQEVSLGYPREWQRRSRAPGRPVQILPVPAAAGDTPGTPA
;
A
#
# COMPACT_ATOMS: atom_id res chain seq x y z
N MET A 1 26.84 -3.58 -3.39
CA MET A 1 25.53 -4.25 -3.53
C MET A 1 24.90 -3.71 -4.79
N THR A 2 24.80 -4.55 -5.82
CA THR A 2 24.28 -4.20 -7.14
C THR A 2 22.82 -4.61 -7.21
N TYR A 3 21.90 -3.64 -7.26
CA TYR A 3 20.49 -3.87 -7.49
C TYR A 3 20.21 -3.86 -9.01
N GLU A 4 19.46 -4.84 -9.50
CA GLU A 4 19.10 -4.98 -10.92
C GLU A 4 17.70 -4.37 -11.14
N ILE A 5 17.63 -3.24 -11.85
CA ILE A 5 16.35 -2.61 -12.23
C ILE A 5 15.90 -3.20 -13.57
N ARG A 6 14.87 -4.05 -13.57
CA ARG A 6 14.22 -4.53 -14.80
C ARG A 6 12.97 -3.70 -15.12
N THR A 7 13.08 -2.82 -16.09
CA THR A 7 11.94 -2.16 -16.75
C THR A 7 11.51 -2.98 -17.97
N PRO A 8 10.23 -3.40 -18.09
CA PRO A 8 9.76 -4.06 -19.30
C PRO A 8 9.60 -3.05 -20.46
N THR A 9 10.22 -3.35 -21.59
CA THR A 9 10.16 -2.57 -22.84
C THR A 9 8.78 -2.70 -23.50
N PRO A 10 8.19 -1.63 -24.08
CA PRO A 10 6.90 -1.75 -24.76
C PRO A 10 7.08 -2.38 -26.15
N GLY A 11 6.53 -3.60 -26.33
CA GLY A 11 6.32 -4.21 -27.64
C GLY A 11 5.00 -3.75 -28.26
N THR A 12 5.02 -3.40 -29.54
CA THR A 12 3.84 -3.01 -30.34
C THR A 12 2.92 -4.21 -30.58
N ALA A 13 1.67 -4.16 -30.09
CA ALA A 13 0.66 -5.19 -30.32
C ALA A 13 -0.34 -4.78 -31.42
N GLY A 14 -0.51 -5.63 -32.43
CA GLY A 14 -1.61 -5.58 -33.40
C GLY A 14 -2.95 -6.02 -32.77
N PRO A 15 -4.07 -5.95 -33.51
CA PRO A 15 -5.41 -6.07 -32.94
C PRO A 15 -5.66 -7.50 -32.42
N ALA A 16 -5.98 -7.61 -31.12
CA ALA A 16 -6.25 -8.88 -30.45
C ALA A 16 -7.69 -9.34 -30.69
N THR A 17 -7.85 -10.52 -31.28
CA THR A 17 -9.08 -11.31 -31.30
C THR A 17 -9.36 -11.88 -29.91
N ALA A 18 -10.64 -11.88 -29.50
CA ALA A 18 -11.08 -12.36 -28.18
C ALA A 18 -10.80 -13.87 -28.00
N PRO A 19 -10.18 -14.30 -26.87
CA PRO A 19 -10.03 -15.72 -26.58
C PRO A 19 -11.35 -16.32 -26.06
N PRO A 20 -11.61 -17.62 -26.31
CA PRO A 20 -12.83 -18.28 -25.87
C PRO A 20 -12.83 -18.51 -24.35
N ALA A 21 -14.01 -18.42 -23.76
CA ALA A 21 -14.27 -18.72 -22.35
C ALA A 21 -13.83 -20.15 -22.01
N ARG A 22 -12.86 -20.30 -21.10
CA ARG A 22 -12.51 -21.60 -20.53
C ARG A 22 -13.47 -21.93 -19.39
N SER A 23 -14.02 -23.14 -19.47
CA SER A 23 -14.99 -23.69 -18.53
C SER A 23 -14.40 -23.91 -17.14
N ALA A 24 -15.20 -23.58 -16.14
CA ALA A 24 -14.98 -23.84 -14.73
C ALA A 24 -15.02 -25.34 -14.43
N ARG A 25 -13.87 -25.96 -14.14
CA ARG A 25 -13.75 -27.18 -13.29
C ARG A 25 -12.37 -27.24 -12.62
N GLY A 26 -12.30 -26.69 -11.41
CA GLY A 26 -11.23 -26.80 -10.42
C GLY A 26 -11.65 -25.90 -9.25
N GLY A 27 -11.81 -26.43 -8.04
CA GLY A 27 -12.42 -25.72 -6.90
C GLY A 27 -11.82 -24.33 -6.70
N GLY A 28 -12.62 -23.29 -6.95
CA GLY A 28 -12.18 -21.90 -6.99
C GLY A 28 -11.55 -21.49 -5.67
N ARG A 29 -10.24 -21.24 -5.70
CA ARG A 29 -9.55 -20.53 -4.65
C ARG A 29 -9.44 -19.10 -5.14
N GLY A 30 -9.90 -18.12 -4.35
CA GLY A 30 -9.86 -16.71 -4.73
C GLY A 30 -8.44 -16.21 -4.95
N ALA A 31 -8.31 -14.98 -5.42
CA ALA A 31 -7.05 -14.24 -5.51
C ALA A 31 -6.96 -13.16 -4.42
N LEU A 32 -5.73 -12.83 -4.03
CA LEU A 32 -5.44 -11.68 -3.18
C LEU A 32 -5.03 -10.52 -4.07
N VAL A 33 -5.84 -9.48 -4.11
CA VAL A 33 -5.60 -8.28 -4.92
C VAL A 33 -5.46 -7.03 -4.05
N ALA A 34 -4.86 -5.97 -4.58
CA ALA A 34 -4.57 -4.77 -3.82
C ALA A 34 -4.77 -3.47 -4.61
N VAL A 35 -5.10 -2.40 -3.89
CA VAL A 35 -5.18 -1.01 -4.35
C VAL A 35 -4.71 -0.06 -3.25
N SER A 36 -4.28 1.15 -3.60
CA SER A 36 -4.06 2.25 -2.66
C SER A 36 -4.28 3.59 -3.36
N ASP A 37 -4.21 4.68 -2.59
CA ASP A 37 -4.18 6.05 -3.12
C ASP A 37 -5.39 6.34 -4.01
N LEU A 38 -6.57 5.93 -3.54
CA LEU A 38 -7.83 6.09 -4.25
C LEU A 38 -8.24 7.55 -4.32
N HIS A 39 -7.95 8.37 -3.31
CA HIS A 39 -8.22 9.81 -3.30
C HIS A 39 -9.64 10.17 -3.80
N VAL A 40 -10.68 9.55 -3.21
CA VAL A 40 -12.07 9.55 -3.73
C VAL A 40 -12.81 10.89 -3.64
N ARG A 41 -12.11 11.94 -3.16
CA ARG A 41 -12.56 13.33 -3.30
C ARG A 41 -12.63 13.76 -4.77
N TYR A 42 -11.77 13.17 -5.62
CA TYR A 42 -11.81 13.38 -7.07
C TYR A 42 -12.92 12.53 -7.67
N LYS A 43 -13.83 13.16 -8.41
CA LYS A 43 -14.97 12.46 -9.00
C LYS A 43 -14.51 11.32 -9.92
N GLU A 44 -13.45 11.54 -10.71
CA GLU A 44 -12.90 10.55 -11.62
C GLU A 44 -12.39 9.30 -10.87
N ASN A 45 -11.77 9.49 -9.71
CA ASN A 45 -11.33 8.38 -8.88
C ASN A 45 -12.50 7.70 -8.15
N ARG A 46 -13.51 8.48 -7.71
CA ARG A 46 -14.75 7.94 -7.16
C ARG A 46 -15.45 7.01 -8.18
N ASP A 47 -15.57 7.43 -9.43
CA ASP A 47 -16.16 6.64 -10.52
C ASP A 47 -15.37 5.32 -10.74
N ILE A 48 -14.04 5.36 -10.59
CA ILE A 48 -13.20 4.15 -10.63
C ILE A 48 -13.54 3.20 -9.47
N VAL A 49 -13.62 3.71 -8.24
CA VAL A 49 -13.96 2.91 -7.06
C VAL A 49 -15.36 2.30 -7.18
N GLU A 50 -16.32 3.06 -7.73
CA GLU A 50 -17.66 2.57 -8.05
C GLU A 50 -17.66 1.42 -9.05
N GLY A 51 -16.68 1.36 -9.95
CA GLY A 51 -16.50 0.28 -10.92
C GLY A 51 -15.71 -0.93 -10.42
N LEU A 52 -15.06 -0.87 -9.25
CA LEU A 52 -14.22 -1.97 -8.74
C LEU A 52 -15.05 -3.21 -8.40
N GLN A 53 -14.76 -4.33 -9.05
CA GLN A 53 -15.41 -5.61 -8.82
C GLN A 53 -14.36 -6.72 -8.63
N PRO A 54 -14.62 -7.71 -7.77
CA PRO A 54 -13.79 -8.90 -7.72
C PRO A 54 -13.93 -9.72 -9.01
N GLN A 55 -12.93 -10.54 -9.32
CA GLN A 55 -13.01 -11.52 -10.41
C GLN A 55 -13.67 -12.83 -9.96
N SER A 56 -13.52 -13.17 -8.68
CA SER A 56 -14.16 -14.31 -8.00
C SER A 56 -14.90 -13.86 -6.75
N ALA A 57 -15.98 -14.57 -6.38
CA ALA A 57 -16.68 -14.34 -5.12
C ALA A 57 -15.80 -14.60 -3.88
N ASP A 58 -14.66 -15.27 -4.05
CA ASP A 58 -13.70 -15.60 -2.99
C ASP A 58 -12.51 -14.62 -2.90
N ASP A 59 -12.47 -13.58 -3.75
CA ASP A 59 -11.34 -12.64 -3.79
C ASP A 59 -11.28 -11.75 -2.55
N TRP A 60 -10.07 -11.54 -2.05
CA TRP A 60 -9.77 -10.61 -0.97
C TRP A 60 -9.14 -9.34 -1.54
N LEU A 61 -9.49 -8.18 -0.98
CA LEU A 61 -8.93 -6.89 -1.35
C LEU A 61 -8.10 -6.29 -0.22
N LEU A 62 -6.85 -5.96 -0.52
CA LEU A 62 -5.98 -5.14 0.32
C LEU A 62 -6.14 -3.67 -0.10
N VAL A 63 -6.42 -2.78 0.85
CA VAL A 63 -6.49 -1.34 0.63
C VAL A 63 -5.34 -0.68 1.40
N ALA A 64 -4.24 -0.39 0.70
CA ALA A 64 -2.98 0.10 1.26
C ALA A 64 -2.94 1.63 1.47
N GLY A 65 -3.97 2.17 2.12
CA GLY A 65 -4.08 3.58 2.51
C GLY A 65 -4.50 4.54 1.40
N ASP A 66 -4.70 5.78 1.81
CA ASP A 66 -5.09 6.94 1.01
C ASP A 66 -6.37 6.75 0.20
N ILE A 67 -7.41 6.25 0.85
CA ILE A 67 -8.78 6.25 0.33
C ILE A 67 -9.25 7.70 0.10
N GLY A 68 -9.00 8.58 1.07
CA GLY A 68 -9.36 9.99 1.04
C GLY A 68 -9.19 10.64 2.42
N GLU A 69 -9.48 11.94 2.51
CA GLU A 69 -9.27 12.70 3.75
C GLU A 69 -10.47 12.64 4.70
N ARG A 70 -11.70 12.79 4.19
CA ARG A 70 -12.91 12.93 5.02
C ARG A 70 -13.42 11.58 5.51
N VAL A 71 -13.80 11.51 6.79
CA VAL A 71 -14.37 10.29 7.38
C VAL A 71 -15.58 9.75 6.59
N SER A 72 -16.45 10.62 6.10
CA SER A 72 -17.61 10.20 5.30
C SER A 72 -17.24 9.50 3.99
N ASP A 73 -16.17 9.95 3.34
CA ASP A 73 -15.70 9.40 2.08
C ASP A 73 -14.97 8.07 2.29
N ILE A 74 -14.16 7.99 3.36
CA ILE A 74 -13.51 6.75 3.79
C ILE A 74 -14.56 5.68 4.10
N ARG A 75 -15.58 6.02 4.90
CA ARG A 75 -16.68 5.10 5.24
C ARG A 75 -17.44 4.66 3.99
N TRP A 76 -17.75 5.57 3.08
CA TRP A 76 -18.44 5.25 1.83
C TRP A 76 -17.65 4.23 1.00
N ALA A 77 -16.36 4.47 0.78
CA ALA A 77 -15.52 3.59 -0.04
C ALA A 77 -15.36 2.22 0.61
N LEU A 78 -15.07 2.17 1.92
CA LEU A 78 -14.92 0.90 2.63
C LEU A 78 -16.22 0.09 2.66
N ALA A 79 -17.38 0.74 2.87
CA ALA A 79 -18.67 0.06 2.84
C ALA A 79 -18.99 -0.51 1.46
N LEU A 80 -18.65 0.24 0.39
CA LEU A 80 -18.83 -0.24 -0.97
C LEU A 80 -17.94 -1.45 -1.25
N LEU A 81 -16.65 -1.37 -0.94
CA LEU A 81 -15.69 -2.44 -1.21
C LEU A 81 -15.99 -3.68 -0.38
N SER A 82 -16.33 -3.53 0.90
CA SER A 82 -16.67 -4.66 1.77
C SER A 82 -17.99 -5.35 1.41
N SER A 83 -18.89 -4.66 0.69
CA SER A 83 -20.10 -5.27 0.12
C SER A 83 -19.84 -6.14 -1.12
N ARG A 84 -18.64 -6.05 -1.72
CA ARG A 84 -18.31 -6.70 -3.00
C ARG A 84 -17.29 -7.82 -2.85
N PHE A 85 -16.20 -7.57 -2.12
CA PHE A 85 -15.13 -8.55 -1.93
C PHE A 85 -15.42 -9.47 -0.75
N ALA A 86 -14.96 -10.72 -0.80
CA ALA A 86 -15.17 -11.70 0.28
C ALA A 86 -14.59 -11.18 1.61
N LYS A 87 -13.48 -10.47 1.53
CA LYS A 87 -12.84 -9.78 2.65
C LYS A 87 -12.09 -8.56 2.16
N VAL A 88 -12.14 -7.51 2.97
CA VAL A 88 -11.31 -6.32 2.78
C VAL A 88 -10.39 -6.19 3.99
N VAL A 89 -9.12 -5.93 3.72
CA VAL A 89 -8.10 -5.58 4.71
C VAL A 89 -7.64 -4.16 4.41
N TRP A 90 -7.81 -3.24 5.35
CA TRP A 90 -7.43 -1.84 5.22
C TRP A 90 -6.25 -1.53 6.12
N VAL A 91 -5.35 -0.66 5.63
CA VAL A 91 -4.37 0.04 6.45
C VAL A 91 -4.49 1.54 6.20
N PRO A 92 -4.28 2.41 7.21
CA PRO A 92 -4.34 3.86 7.03
C PRO A 92 -3.16 4.36 6.19
N GLY A 93 -3.43 5.32 5.30
CA GLY A 93 -2.41 6.18 4.73
C GLY A 93 -2.27 7.49 5.51
N ASN A 94 -1.49 8.44 4.97
CA ASN A 94 -1.34 9.74 5.61
C ASN A 94 -2.61 10.58 5.47
N HIS A 95 -3.33 10.47 4.34
CA HIS A 95 -4.53 11.27 4.08
C HIS A 95 -5.69 10.91 5.01
N GLU A 96 -5.88 9.63 5.38
CA GLU A 96 -6.90 9.27 6.37
C GLU A 96 -6.64 9.89 7.74
N LEU A 97 -5.39 10.20 8.08
CA LEU A 97 -4.99 10.78 9.35
C LEU A 97 -5.05 12.32 9.36
N TRP A 98 -5.31 12.95 8.21
CA TRP A 98 -5.47 14.39 8.13
C TRP A 98 -6.76 14.84 8.79
N THR A 99 -6.68 15.91 9.58
CA THR A 99 -7.87 16.59 10.13
C THR A 99 -8.06 17.92 9.41
N THR A 100 -8.84 17.90 8.33
CA THR A 100 -9.13 19.09 7.52
C THR A 100 -10.33 19.86 8.08
N ALA A 101 -10.42 21.15 7.78
CA ALA A 101 -11.47 22.03 8.32
C ALA A 101 -12.89 21.69 7.81
N ASP A 102 -12.96 21.00 6.68
CA ASP A 102 -14.18 20.60 5.97
C ASP A 102 -14.65 19.17 6.31
N ASP A 103 -13.90 18.42 7.12
CA ASP A 103 -14.36 17.15 7.69
C ASP A 103 -15.22 17.43 8.93
N PRO A 104 -16.51 17.03 8.98
CA PRO A 104 -17.31 17.18 10.19
C PRO A 104 -16.71 16.47 11.42
N VAL A 105 -15.92 15.42 11.20
CA VAL A 105 -15.21 14.69 12.27
C VAL A 105 -13.85 15.35 12.51
N GLN A 106 -13.78 16.17 13.56
CA GLN A 106 -12.58 16.92 13.96
C GLN A 106 -11.64 16.17 14.92
N LEU A 107 -11.75 14.84 14.99
CA LEU A 107 -10.81 14.01 15.75
C LEU A 107 -9.42 14.06 15.13
N ARG A 108 -8.38 14.00 15.97
CA ARG A 108 -6.96 14.11 15.60
C ARG A 108 -6.14 12.93 16.13
N GLY A 109 -4.98 12.68 15.53
CA GLY A 109 -4.00 11.70 15.99
C GLY A 109 -4.58 10.33 16.28
N VAL A 110 -4.23 9.76 17.43
CA VAL A 110 -4.67 8.42 17.83
C VAL A 110 -6.19 8.32 17.89
N ALA A 111 -6.89 9.34 18.39
CA ALA A 111 -8.35 9.32 18.47
C ALA A 111 -9.02 9.26 17.08
N ARG A 112 -8.43 9.93 16.08
CA ARG A 112 -8.88 9.82 14.69
C ARG A 112 -8.66 8.41 14.15
N TYR A 113 -7.46 7.87 14.35
CA TYR A 113 -7.13 6.52 13.93
C TYR A 113 -8.08 5.47 14.53
N GLU A 114 -8.30 5.51 15.84
CA GLU A 114 -9.20 4.61 16.56
C GLU A 114 -10.66 4.73 16.06
N HIS A 115 -11.10 5.94 15.71
CA HIS A 115 -12.40 6.16 15.11
C HIS A 115 -12.55 5.46 13.76
N LEU A 116 -11.53 5.54 12.90
CA LEU A 116 -11.51 4.84 11.61
C LEU A 116 -11.46 3.31 11.78
N VAL A 117 -10.70 2.82 12.76
CA VAL A 117 -10.72 1.39 13.14
C VAL A 117 -12.12 0.96 13.59
N GLY A 118 -12.81 1.81 14.35
CA GLY A 118 -14.21 1.59 14.76
C GLY A 118 -15.16 1.44 13.56
N ILE A 119 -15.04 2.31 12.56
CA ILE A 119 -15.81 2.22 11.30
C ILE A 119 -15.49 0.92 10.57
N CYS A 120 -14.21 0.53 10.46
CA CYS A 120 -13.84 -0.73 9.81
C CYS A 120 -14.50 -1.94 10.50
N ARG A 121 -14.53 -1.94 11.84
CA ARG A 121 -15.19 -2.99 12.62
C ARG A 121 -16.69 -3.07 12.34
N GLU A 122 -17.40 -1.94 12.25
CA GLU A 122 -18.81 -1.91 11.85
C GLU A 122 -19.05 -2.53 10.47
N LEU A 123 -18.09 -2.36 9.55
CA LEU A 123 -18.17 -2.79 8.16
C LEU A 123 -17.59 -4.19 7.91
N GLY A 124 -17.06 -4.86 8.94
CA GLY A 124 -16.41 -6.18 8.81
C GLY A 124 -15.08 -6.15 8.03
N VAL A 125 -14.45 -4.98 7.95
CA VAL A 125 -13.14 -4.73 7.34
C VAL A 125 -12.04 -4.96 8.37
N LEU A 126 -11.02 -5.73 8.02
CA LEU A 126 -9.88 -6.00 8.90
C LEU A 126 -8.89 -4.83 8.89
N THR A 127 -8.26 -4.58 10.03
CA THR A 127 -7.38 -3.43 10.27
C THR A 127 -6.04 -3.88 10.84
N PRO A 128 -5.06 -2.96 11.00
CA PRO A 128 -3.84 -3.28 11.72
C PRO A 128 -4.06 -3.73 13.16
N GLU A 129 -5.21 -3.45 13.79
CA GLU A 129 -5.49 -3.78 15.20
C GLU A 129 -6.11 -5.18 15.39
N ASP A 130 -6.56 -5.81 14.32
CA ASP A 130 -7.16 -7.15 14.37
C ASP A 130 -6.08 -8.25 14.31
N PRO A 131 -6.34 -9.48 14.80
CA PRO A 131 -5.45 -10.62 14.58
C PRO A 131 -5.12 -10.80 13.10
N TYR A 132 -3.87 -11.10 12.77
CA TYR A 132 -3.45 -11.29 11.38
C TYR A 132 -4.18 -12.48 10.76
N PRO A 133 -4.99 -12.28 9.70
CA PRO A 133 -5.69 -13.37 9.06
C PRO A 133 -4.72 -14.21 8.21
N VAL A 134 -5.07 -15.47 8.02
CA VAL A 134 -4.38 -16.36 7.08
C VAL A 134 -5.17 -16.40 5.77
N TRP A 135 -4.48 -16.15 4.67
CA TRP A 135 -4.99 -16.35 3.32
C TRP A 135 -4.74 -17.79 2.88
N GLU A 136 -5.81 -18.54 2.64
CA GLU A 136 -5.80 -19.95 2.22
C GLU A 136 -6.13 -20.14 0.72
N GLY A 137 -6.33 -19.04 0.00
CA GLY A 137 -6.63 -19.04 -1.42
C GLY A 137 -5.41 -19.34 -2.29
N ASP A 138 -5.46 -18.94 -3.56
CA ASP A 138 -4.36 -19.23 -4.49
C ASP A 138 -3.07 -18.52 -4.05
N GLY A 139 -1.97 -19.28 -4.03
CA GLY A 139 -0.67 -18.82 -3.51
C GLY A 139 -0.52 -18.85 -1.98
N GLY A 140 -1.53 -19.29 -1.23
CA GLY A 140 -1.45 -19.53 0.22
C GLY A 140 -0.96 -20.95 0.60
N PRO A 141 -0.84 -21.25 1.92
CA PRO A 141 -1.18 -20.39 3.05
C PRO A 141 -0.16 -19.26 3.29
N VAL A 142 -0.63 -18.06 3.63
CA VAL A 142 0.22 -16.93 4.02
C VAL A 142 -0.48 -16.05 5.05
N VAL A 143 0.26 -15.50 6.00
CA VAL A 143 -0.28 -14.54 6.98
C VAL A 143 -0.32 -13.15 6.36
N ILE A 144 -1.48 -12.50 6.32
CA ILE A 144 -1.58 -11.10 5.90
C ILE A 144 -1.33 -10.23 7.13
N ALA A 145 -0.30 -9.40 7.10
CA ALA A 145 0.05 -8.49 8.18
C ALA A 145 -0.28 -7.04 7.77
N PRO A 146 -1.49 -6.54 8.05
CA PRO A 146 -1.79 -5.11 7.95
C PRO A 146 -1.01 -4.32 9.00
N LEU A 147 -0.23 -3.34 8.55
CA LEU A 147 0.65 -2.52 9.37
C LEU A 147 0.19 -1.06 9.34
N PHE A 148 0.50 -0.33 10.41
CA PHE A 148 0.39 1.11 10.46
C PHE A 148 1.61 1.65 11.19
N LEU A 149 2.57 2.19 10.43
CA LEU A 149 3.91 2.53 10.92
C LEU A 149 4.26 4.03 10.90
N LEU A 150 3.59 4.84 10.07
CA LEU A 150 4.02 6.21 9.73
C LEU A 150 5.48 6.24 9.22
N TYR A 151 6.19 7.30 9.59
CA TYR A 151 7.57 7.65 9.26
C TYR A 151 8.19 8.42 10.43
N ASP A 152 9.52 8.46 10.48
CA ASP A 152 10.30 9.11 11.54
C ASP A 152 11.42 10.02 11.00
N TYR A 153 11.31 10.47 9.75
CA TYR A 153 12.29 11.32 9.08
C TYR A 153 13.70 10.72 8.99
N SER A 154 13.85 9.40 9.14
CA SER A 154 15.15 8.71 9.05
C SER A 154 15.64 8.50 7.61
N PHE A 155 14.75 8.51 6.61
CA PHE A 155 15.11 8.47 5.17
C PHE A 155 15.73 9.80 4.68
N ARG A 156 16.86 10.17 5.29
CA ARG A 156 17.58 11.44 5.05
C ARG A 156 18.57 11.32 3.91
N GLN A 157 18.78 12.40 3.17
CA GLN A 157 19.79 12.44 2.12
C GLN A 157 21.20 12.10 2.65
N PRO A 158 22.07 11.43 1.85
CA PRO A 158 23.42 11.09 2.29
C PRO A 158 24.18 12.31 2.82
N GLY A 159 24.84 12.13 3.98
CA GLY A 159 25.58 13.19 4.66
C GLY A 159 24.74 14.07 5.60
N VAL A 160 23.40 13.95 5.60
CA VAL A 160 22.52 14.64 6.56
C VAL A 160 22.29 13.76 7.78
N THR A 161 22.65 14.25 8.96
CA THR A 161 22.75 13.39 10.16
C THR A 161 21.68 13.65 11.22
N SER A 162 20.90 14.74 11.09
CA SER A 162 19.84 15.08 12.03
C SER A 162 18.51 15.37 11.35
N THR A 163 17.40 15.08 12.03
CA THR A 163 16.04 15.42 11.56
C THR A 163 15.91 16.92 11.29
N HIS A 164 16.44 17.77 12.19
CA HIS A 164 16.36 19.22 12.04
C HIS A 164 17.08 19.72 10.78
N GLU A 165 18.31 19.25 10.52
CA GLU A 165 19.05 19.59 9.31
C GLU A 165 18.32 19.12 8.04
N ALA A 166 17.75 17.90 8.08
CA ALA A 166 17.02 17.34 6.95
C ALA A 166 15.76 18.14 6.61
N LEU A 167 14.97 18.52 7.61
CA LEU A 167 13.77 19.34 7.43
C LEU A 167 14.11 20.74 6.94
N ALA A 168 15.14 21.39 7.52
CA ALA A 168 15.58 22.72 7.07
C ALA A 168 16.09 22.69 5.62
N ARG A 169 16.76 21.60 5.22
CA ARG A 169 17.17 21.37 3.83
C ARG A 169 15.95 21.23 2.91
N ALA A 170 14.98 20.40 3.27
CA ALA A 170 13.77 20.18 2.48
C ALA A 170 12.97 21.48 2.32
N GLU A 171 12.81 22.24 3.40
CA GLU A 171 12.16 23.56 3.38
C GLU A 171 12.88 24.54 2.45
N LYS A 172 14.22 24.63 2.53
CA LYS A 172 15.01 25.47 1.63
C LYS A 172 14.87 25.07 0.15
N ALA A 173 14.63 23.78 -0.12
CA ALA A 173 14.36 23.26 -1.47
C ALA A 173 12.89 23.45 -1.91
N GLY A 174 12.02 23.98 -1.05
CA GLY A 174 10.60 24.14 -1.32
C GLY A 174 9.80 22.83 -1.25
N VAL A 175 10.33 21.81 -0.56
CA VAL A 175 9.73 20.47 -0.42
C VAL A 175 9.26 20.28 1.01
N VAL A 176 7.96 20.44 1.24
CA VAL A 176 7.34 20.25 2.57
C VAL A 176 6.08 19.42 2.41
N CYS A 177 5.98 18.31 3.14
CA CYS A 177 4.78 17.48 3.11
C CYS A 177 3.62 18.17 3.85
N THR A 178 2.41 18.03 3.29
CA THR A 178 1.18 18.57 3.87
C THR A 178 0.84 17.95 5.23
N ASP A 179 1.39 16.77 5.53
CA ASP A 179 1.31 16.12 6.84
C ASP A 179 1.76 17.03 7.99
N GLU A 180 2.71 17.94 7.76
CA GLU A 180 3.21 18.87 8.79
C GLU A 180 2.10 19.79 9.33
N HIS A 181 1.01 19.97 8.58
CA HIS A 181 -0.10 20.83 8.93
C HIS A 181 -1.34 20.06 9.40
N PHE A 182 -1.60 18.86 8.87
CA PHE A 182 -2.86 18.15 9.08
C PHE A 182 -2.74 16.81 9.80
N LEU A 183 -1.55 16.19 9.79
CA LEU A 183 -1.29 14.91 10.47
C LEU A 183 -0.77 15.20 11.88
N HIS A 184 -1.71 15.33 12.81
CA HIS A 184 -1.43 15.59 14.22
C HIS A 184 -1.05 14.28 14.95
N PRO A 185 0.03 14.23 15.74
CA PRO A 185 0.48 13.01 16.39
C PRO A 185 -0.12 12.75 17.79
N ASP A 186 -1.04 13.61 18.26
CA ASP A 186 -1.58 13.54 19.63
C ASP A 186 -2.07 12.12 20.00
N PRO A 187 -1.76 11.61 21.21
CA PRO A 187 -1.09 12.29 22.33
C PRO A 187 0.44 12.21 22.28
N TYR A 188 1.04 11.64 21.23
CA TYR A 188 2.49 11.60 21.09
C TYR A 188 3.03 13.00 20.81
N PRO A 189 4.22 13.35 21.35
CA PRO A 189 4.79 14.69 21.17
C PRO A 189 5.22 14.96 19.73
N THR A 190 5.54 13.92 18.95
CA THR A 190 5.95 14.03 17.54
C THR A 190 5.48 12.83 16.73
N ARG A 191 5.42 12.98 15.40
CA ARG A 191 5.17 11.89 14.46
C ARG A 191 6.22 10.78 14.57
N GLU A 192 7.49 11.15 14.79
CA GLU A 192 8.58 10.18 15.06
C GLU A 192 8.31 9.35 16.31
N ALA A 193 7.81 9.97 17.39
CA ALA A 193 7.49 9.27 18.63
C ALA A 193 6.32 8.30 18.43
N TRP A 194 5.31 8.70 17.66
CA TRP A 194 4.20 7.81 17.30
C TRP A 194 4.69 6.65 16.40
N CYS A 195 5.48 6.94 15.37
CA CYS A 195 6.09 5.95 14.49
C CYS A 195 6.88 4.90 15.30
N ARG A 196 7.78 5.33 16.19
CA ARG A 196 8.54 4.39 17.05
C ARG A 196 7.65 3.50 17.91
N ALA A 197 6.57 4.05 18.49
CA ALA A 197 5.62 3.26 19.27
C ALA A 197 4.88 2.22 18.40
N ARG A 198 4.49 2.62 17.18
CA ARG A 198 3.87 1.71 16.19
C ARG A 198 4.82 0.61 15.73
N VAL A 199 6.07 0.95 15.43
CA VAL A 199 7.12 -0.01 15.06
C VAL A 199 7.30 -1.05 16.17
N ALA A 200 7.51 -0.62 17.42
CA ALA A 200 7.71 -1.54 18.54
C ALA A 200 6.52 -2.48 18.77
N ALA A 201 5.29 -1.96 18.72
CA ALA A 201 4.08 -2.77 18.88
C ALA A 201 3.89 -3.77 17.73
N THR A 202 4.19 -3.35 16.50
CA THR A 202 4.04 -4.19 15.30
C THR A 202 5.12 -5.26 15.23
N GLU A 203 6.36 -4.95 15.59
CA GLU A 203 7.47 -5.90 15.63
C GLU A 203 7.16 -7.08 16.57
N ALA A 204 6.63 -6.79 17.76
CA ALA A 204 6.25 -7.81 18.72
C ALA A 204 5.18 -8.77 18.16
N ARG A 205 4.25 -8.26 17.34
CA ARG A 205 3.19 -9.06 16.70
C ARG A 205 3.73 -9.90 15.54
N LEU A 206 4.59 -9.32 14.70
CA LEU A 206 5.25 -10.04 13.62
C LEU A 206 6.16 -11.15 14.15
N ALA A 207 6.85 -10.92 15.27
CA ALA A 207 7.67 -11.92 15.94
C ALA A 207 6.86 -13.10 16.51
N ALA A 208 5.55 -12.92 16.74
CA ALA A 208 4.65 -13.98 17.20
C ALA A 208 4.03 -14.80 16.06
N VAL A 209 4.29 -14.45 14.79
CA VAL A 209 3.82 -15.22 13.63
C VAL A 209 4.56 -16.57 13.57
N PRO A 210 3.87 -17.71 13.37
CA PRO A 210 4.51 -19.02 13.24
C PRO A 210 5.65 -19.04 12.21
N GLU A 211 6.75 -19.70 12.57
CA GLU A 211 7.98 -19.71 11.76
C GLU A 211 7.81 -20.40 10.40
N ASP A 212 6.85 -21.32 10.29
CA ASP A 212 6.54 -22.10 9.09
C ASP A 212 5.63 -21.36 8.10
N LEU A 213 5.05 -20.22 8.50
CA LEU A 213 4.20 -19.41 7.62
C LEU A 213 4.97 -18.20 7.06
N PRO A 214 4.87 -17.94 5.74
CA PRO A 214 5.29 -16.67 5.17
C PRO A 214 4.30 -15.55 5.53
N THR A 215 4.69 -14.30 5.24
CA THR A 215 3.83 -13.13 5.43
C THR A 215 3.58 -12.36 4.12
N VAL A 216 2.47 -11.64 4.03
CA VAL A 216 2.31 -10.48 3.13
C VAL A 216 2.27 -9.25 4.01
N LEU A 217 3.30 -8.41 3.92
CA LEU A 217 3.35 -7.16 4.68
C LEU A 217 2.58 -6.08 3.91
N VAL A 218 1.59 -5.45 4.55
CA VAL A 218 0.77 -4.40 3.93
C VAL A 218 0.92 -3.13 4.74
N ASN A 219 1.53 -2.09 4.17
CA ASN A 219 1.72 -0.80 4.83
C ASN A 219 1.61 0.30 3.78
N HIS A 220 1.00 1.43 4.11
CA HIS A 220 0.87 2.52 3.14
C HIS A 220 2.23 3.06 2.69
N TRP A 221 3.10 3.37 3.64
CA TRP A 221 4.48 3.75 3.38
C TRP A 221 5.34 2.54 2.98
N PRO A 222 6.33 2.71 2.08
CA PRO A 222 7.40 1.75 1.91
C PRO A 222 8.02 1.31 3.24
N VAL A 223 8.25 0.00 3.42
CA VAL A 223 8.96 -0.54 4.62
C VAL A 223 10.48 -0.60 4.44
N VAL A 224 10.97 -0.28 3.24
CA VAL A 224 12.39 -0.14 2.89
C VAL A 224 12.58 1.16 2.08
N ARG A 225 13.82 1.60 1.90
CA ARG A 225 14.12 2.94 1.38
C ARG A 225 14.17 3.02 -0.16
N GLU A 226 14.58 1.95 -0.81
CA GLU A 226 14.81 1.81 -2.25
C GLU A 226 13.62 2.28 -3.12
N PRO A 227 12.34 2.08 -2.71
CA PRO A 227 11.18 2.65 -3.38
C PRO A 227 11.25 4.17 -3.61
N THR A 228 11.95 4.92 -2.77
CA THR A 228 12.06 6.39 -2.81
C THR A 228 13.13 6.93 -3.76
N GLU A 229 14.03 6.09 -4.26
CA GLU A 229 15.12 6.52 -5.16
C GLU A 229 14.69 7.29 -6.42
N PRO A 230 13.59 6.96 -7.11
CA PRO A 230 13.17 7.69 -8.31
C PRO A 230 12.37 8.96 -8.02
N LEU A 231 12.19 9.37 -6.75
CA LEU A 231 11.48 10.60 -6.43
C LEU A 231 12.14 11.80 -7.12
N TRP A 232 11.34 12.61 -7.80
CA TRP A 232 11.83 13.82 -8.47
C TRP A 232 12.40 14.84 -7.49
N TYR A 233 11.86 14.85 -6.27
CA TYR A 233 12.35 15.64 -5.15
C TYR A 233 12.81 14.70 -4.03
N PRO A 234 14.11 14.34 -3.98
CA PRO A 234 14.62 13.32 -3.06
C PRO A 234 14.41 13.67 -1.58
N ASP A 235 14.37 14.95 -1.22
CA ASP A 235 14.12 15.40 0.15
C ASP A 235 12.69 15.03 0.64
N PHE A 236 11.76 14.69 -0.26
CA PHE A 236 10.44 14.18 0.12
C PHE A 236 10.49 12.79 0.80
N ALA A 237 11.60 12.05 0.62
CA ALA A 237 11.78 10.74 1.26
C ALA A 237 11.66 10.78 2.79
N LEU A 238 11.85 11.95 3.42
CA LEU A 238 11.68 12.17 4.85
C LEU A 238 10.29 11.78 5.38
N TRP A 239 9.25 11.84 4.54
CA TRP A 239 7.87 11.50 4.89
C TRP A 239 7.45 10.10 4.39
N CYS A 240 8.40 9.31 3.88
CA CYS A 240 8.10 8.08 3.15
C CYS A 240 8.36 6.77 3.93
N GLY A 241 8.78 6.82 5.20
CA GLY A 241 8.97 5.61 6.02
C GLY A 241 10.00 5.77 7.13
N THR A 242 10.52 4.64 7.61
CA THR A 242 11.52 4.55 8.67
C THR A 242 12.60 3.51 8.34
N GLU A 243 13.85 3.78 8.69
CA GLU A 243 14.96 2.83 8.57
C GLU A 243 14.81 1.64 9.55
N ALA A 244 13.98 1.76 10.58
CA ALA A 244 13.77 0.72 11.60
C ALA A 244 13.14 -0.58 11.05
N THR A 245 12.59 -0.55 9.83
CA THR A 245 11.93 -1.70 9.19
C THR A 245 12.71 -2.27 8.01
N ALA A 246 13.95 -1.82 7.77
CA ALA A 246 14.71 -2.15 6.57
C ALA A 246 14.93 -3.67 6.38
N ASP A 247 15.08 -4.44 7.46
CA ASP A 247 15.27 -5.89 7.43
C ASP A 247 13.96 -6.70 7.53
N TRP A 248 12.82 -6.05 7.77
CA TRP A 248 11.54 -6.72 8.04
C TRP A 248 11.07 -7.64 6.91
N PRO A 249 11.20 -7.29 5.61
CA PRO A 249 10.78 -8.18 4.53
C PRO A 249 11.46 -9.55 4.61
N VAL A 250 12.77 -9.59 4.87
CA VAL A 250 13.53 -10.84 5.00
C VAL A 250 13.28 -11.48 6.37
N ARG A 251 13.42 -10.71 7.45
CA ARG A 251 13.30 -11.18 8.84
C ARG A 251 11.96 -11.83 9.14
N PHE A 252 10.88 -11.30 8.56
CA PHE A 252 9.52 -11.81 8.72
C PHE A 252 9.00 -12.58 7.51
N ARG A 253 9.92 -13.14 6.69
CA ARG A 253 9.61 -14.10 5.62
C ARG A 253 8.49 -13.59 4.69
N ALA A 254 8.59 -12.34 4.27
CA ALA A 254 7.61 -11.74 3.40
C ALA A 254 7.65 -12.41 2.02
N ALA A 255 6.54 -13.01 1.63
CA ALA A 255 6.29 -13.44 0.25
C ALA A 255 6.05 -12.25 -0.67
N ALA A 256 5.51 -11.15 -0.12
CA ALA A 256 5.36 -9.87 -0.79
C ALA A 256 5.23 -8.72 0.22
N VAL A 257 5.61 -7.52 -0.21
CA VAL A 257 5.30 -6.25 0.44
C VAL A 257 4.36 -5.45 -0.45
N VAL A 258 3.26 -4.97 0.10
CA VAL A 258 2.23 -4.17 -0.59
C VAL A 258 2.20 -2.77 0.01
N TYR A 259 2.38 -1.75 -0.82
CA TYR A 259 2.42 -0.34 -0.38
C TYR A 259 1.90 0.63 -1.44
N GLY A 260 1.75 1.90 -1.05
CA GLY A 260 1.29 3.00 -1.89
C GLY A 260 2.14 4.25 -1.71
N HIS A 261 1.50 5.38 -1.43
CA HIS A 261 2.09 6.67 -0.99
C HIS A 261 2.88 7.42 -2.07
N LEU A 262 3.74 6.72 -2.82
CA LEU A 262 4.67 7.35 -3.75
C LEU A 262 4.01 7.76 -5.06
N HIS A 263 2.86 7.16 -5.40
CA HIS A 263 2.18 7.33 -6.69
C HIS A 263 3.04 6.86 -7.88
N ILE A 264 3.88 5.85 -7.65
CA ILE A 264 4.79 5.25 -8.64
C ILE A 264 4.49 3.74 -8.76
N PRO A 265 3.38 3.33 -9.41
CA PRO A 265 3.01 1.92 -9.51
C PRO A 265 4.08 1.11 -10.24
N ARG A 266 4.68 0.17 -9.52
CA ARG A 266 5.72 -0.74 -10.03
C ARG A 266 5.89 -1.94 -9.12
N LEU A 267 6.54 -2.96 -9.66
CA LEU A 267 7.12 -4.05 -8.90
C LEU A 267 8.62 -3.81 -8.78
N LEU A 268 9.14 -3.83 -7.56
CA LEU A 268 10.57 -3.82 -7.24
C LEU A 268 10.90 -5.15 -6.53
N VAL A 269 12.12 -5.67 -6.69
CA VAL A 269 12.60 -6.80 -5.90
C VAL A 269 13.77 -6.34 -5.03
N CYS A 270 13.59 -6.37 -3.71
CA CYS A 270 14.59 -6.01 -2.71
C CYS A 270 14.94 -7.26 -1.91
N ASP A 271 16.22 -7.65 -1.89
CA ASP A 271 16.69 -8.86 -1.17
C ASP A 271 15.87 -10.13 -1.45
N GLY A 272 15.41 -10.27 -2.70
CA GLY A 272 14.60 -11.41 -3.15
C GLY A 272 13.10 -11.33 -2.83
N VAL A 273 12.65 -10.30 -2.12
CA VAL A 273 11.23 -10.07 -1.81
C VAL A 273 10.60 -9.12 -2.83
N PRO A 274 9.42 -9.42 -3.40
CA PRO A 274 8.69 -8.51 -4.26
C PRO A 274 8.00 -7.40 -3.46
N HIS A 275 8.29 -6.15 -3.80
CA HIS A 275 7.68 -4.93 -3.30
C HIS A 275 6.76 -4.34 -4.38
N GLN A 276 5.46 -4.44 -4.16
CA GLN A 276 4.43 -4.01 -5.09
C GLN A 276 3.83 -2.67 -4.64
N GLU A 277 4.10 -1.63 -5.42
CA GLU A 277 3.40 -0.35 -5.30
C GLU A 277 2.08 -0.44 -6.07
N VAL A 278 0.96 -0.15 -5.39
CA VAL A 278 -0.42 -0.41 -5.89
C VAL A 278 -1.28 0.84 -6.00
N SER A 279 -0.65 2.01 -6.10
CA SER A 279 -1.34 3.30 -6.13
C SER A 279 -2.19 3.50 -7.39
N LEU A 280 -3.38 4.03 -7.20
CA LEU A 280 -4.10 4.70 -8.28
C LEU A 280 -3.48 6.08 -8.52
N GLY A 281 -3.39 6.89 -7.47
CA GLY A 281 -2.92 8.28 -7.52
C GLY A 281 -3.97 9.26 -8.01
N TYR A 282 -3.57 10.51 -8.24
CA TYR A 282 -4.47 11.57 -8.67
C TYR A 282 -4.83 11.47 -10.16
N PRO A 283 -6.01 11.99 -10.59
CA PRO A 283 -6.42 11.98 -12.00
C PRO A 283 -5.35 12.43 -12.99
N ARG A 284 -4.67 13.54 -12.70
CA ARG A 284 -3.64 14.11 -13.57
C ARG A 284 -2.40 13.22 -13.73
N GLU A 285 -2.17 12.30 -12.80
CA GLU A 285 -1.02 11.41 -12.82
C GLU A 285 -1.33 10.17 -13.64
N TRP A 286 -2.41 9.45 -13.31
CA TRP A 286 -2.75 8.22 -14.03
C TRP A 286 -3.24 8.49 -15.47
N GLN A 287 -3.77 9.68 -15.77
CA GLN A 287 -4.11 10.07 -17.16
C GLN A 287 -2.88 10.13 -18.08
N ARG A 288 -1.67 10.28 -17.52
CA ARG A 288 -0.41 10.27 -18.29
C ARG A 288 0.15 8.86 -18.50
N ARG A 289 -0.38 7.86 -17.79
CA ARG A 289 0.07 6.47 -17.88
C ARG A 289 -0.60 5.80 -19.08
N SER A 290 0.11 4.91 -19.76
CA SER A 290 -0.42 4.16 -20.91
C SER A 290 -1.44 3.09 -20.53
N ARG A 291 -1.40 2.62 -19.28
CA ARG A 291 -2.30 1.59 -18.75
C ARG A 291 -3.58 2.24 -18.21
N ALA A 292 -4.73 1.62 -18.50
CA ALA A 292 -6.00 2.03 -17.93
C ALA A 292 -5.96 1.98 -16.38
N PRO A 293 -6.53 2.99 -15.70
CA PRO A 293 -6.56 3.03 -14.24
C PRO A 293 -7.54 2.00 -13.66
N GLY A 294 -7.51 1.83 -12.34
CA GLY A 294 -8.61 1.16 -11.63
C GLY A 294 -8.66 -0.35 -11.73
N ARG A 295 -7.58 -1.02 -12.17
CA ARG A 295 -7.46 -2.47 -12.05
C ARG A 295 -6.73 -2.81 -10.75
N PRO A 296 -7.34 -3.57 -9.82
CA PRO A 296 -6.61 -4.11 -8.67
C PRO A 296 -5.36 -4.86 -9.11
N VAL A 297 -4.28 -4.69 -8.35
CA VAL A 297 -3.01 -5.37 -8.60
C VAL A 297 -3.09 -6.75 -7.94
N GLN A 298 -2.85 -7.80 -8.71
CA GLN A 298 -2.80 -9.16 -8.17
C GLN A 298 -1.51 -9.35 -7.36
N ILE A 299 -1.67 -9.71 -6.09
CA ILE A 299 -0.58 -9.99 -5.15
C ILE A 299 -0.35 -11.50 -5.09
N LEU A 300 -1.41 -12.27 -4.85
CA LEU A 300 -1.38 -13.74 -4.89
C LEU A 300 -2.52 -14.30 -5.76
N PRO A 301 -2.27 -15.37 -6.51
CA PRO A 301 -0.96 -15.99 -6.74
C PRO A 301 -0.05 -15.00 -7.50
N VAL A 302 1.26 -15.09 -7.31
CA VAL A 302 2.20 -14.24 -8.05
C VAL A 302 1.95 -14.44 -9.55
N PRO A 303 1.67 -13.40 -10.34
CA PRO A 303 1.41 -13.56 -11.77
C PRO A 303 2.58 -14.29 -12.43
N ALA A 304 2.31 -15.37 -13.16
CA ALA A 304 3.34 -16.01 -13.95
C ALA A 304 3.93 -14.97 -14.92
N ALA A 305 5.25 -14.77 -14.89
CA ALA A 305 5.92 -13.98 -15.92
C ALA A 305 5.49 -14.54 -17.28
N ALA A 306 5.01 -13.70 -18.18
CA ALA A 306 4.65 -14.12 -19.54
C ALA A 306 5.87 -14.84 -20.13
N GLY A 307 5.75 -16.16 -20.29
CA GLY A 307 6.90 -17.04 -20.46
C GLY A 307 7.72 -16.72 -21.71
N ASP A 308 9.04 -16.76 -21.54
CA ASP A 308 9.96 -17.14 -22.60
C ASP A 308 9.49 -18.49 -23.16
N THR A 309 8.88 -18.48 -24.33
CA THR A 309 8.86 -19.66 -25.20
C THR A 309 10.28 -19.89 -25.70
N PRO A 310 10.92 -21.05 -25.41
CA PRO A 310 12.14 -21.41 -26.08
C PRO A 310 11.80 -21.63 -27.56
N GLY A 311 12.29 -20.75 -28.42
CA GLY A 311 12.21 -20.94 -29.86
C GLY A 311 12.94 -22.20 -30.25
N THR A 312 12.21 -23.18 -30.78
CA THR A 312 12.77 -24.34 -31.47
C THR A 312 13.57 -23.84 -32.69
N PRO A 313 14.85 -24.21 -32.85
CA PRO A 313 15.60 -23.85 -34.05
C PRO A 313 15.08 -24.67 -35.24
N ALA A 314 14.83 -23.98 -36.35
CA ALA A 314 14.79 -24.56 -37.69
C ALA A 314 16.08 -24.15 -38.42
#